data_AF-A0A6V3JP76-F1
#
_entry.id   AF-A0A6V3JP76-F1
#
_cell.length_a   1.000
_cell.length_b   1.000
_cell.length_c   1.000
_cell.angle_alpha   90.00
_cell.angle_beta   90.00
_cell.angle_gamma   90.00
#
_symmetry.space_group_name_H-M   'P 1'
#
loop_
_entity.id
_entity.type
_entity.pdbx_description
1 polymer ?
#
loop_
_entity_poly.entity_id
_entity_poly.type
_entity_poly.pdbx_seq_one_letter_code
_entity_poly.pdbx_strand_id
1 'polypeptide(L)'
;MTSQEGAQLDAGPPKMEFIPTIYLRSNDREVVGIQGTPLTLKEGSCGKEDTKEKKLTASYVAKEWKQNGLGGIIYLLDSKCQKKALEALQYHKGHIIIGGSVDCKNARTFIDSGASHVIVDSYIFSDGQIMLERLLALEKVVGKEHLAVNLSCVRRLHKGRSKFFAWPDRRQEITSFELTEQGIKLIAHHCSRIFCMNFTPVTRLRT
;
A
#
# COMPACT_ATOMS: atom_id res chain seq x y z
N MET A 1 22.64 -26.44 -33.54
CA MET A 1 21.26 -26.15 -33.14
C MET A 1 21.12 -26.59 -31.69
N THR A 2 21.28 -25.66 -30.74
CA THR A 2 21.11 -25.92 -29.30
C THR A 2 19.86 -25.21 -28.85
N SER A 3 18.79 -25.99 -28.70
CA SER A 3 17.51 -25.58 -28.13
C SER A 3 17.73 -25.28 -26.64
N GLN A 4 17.46 -24.04 -26.22
CA GLN A 4 17.43 -23.70 -24.79
C GLN A 4 16.14 -24.24 -24.18
N GLU A 5 16.27 -25.15 -23.23
CA GLU A 5 15.19 -25.55 -22.32
C GLU A 5 14.78 -24.35 -21.46
N GLY A 6 13.54 -23.90 -21.63
CA GLY A 6 12.92 -22.93 -20.74
C GLY A 6 12.70 -23.58 -19.39
N ALA A 7 13.43 -23.12 -18.37
CA ALA A 7 13.17 -23.49 -16.99
C ALA A 7 11.75 -23.02 -16.61
N GLN A 8 10.83 -23.97 -16.54
CA GLN A 8 9.50 -23.75 -16.00
C GLN A 8 9.64 -23.59 -14.49
N LEU A 9 9.56 -22.35 -14.01
CA LEU A 9 9.52 -22.03 -12.59
C LEU A 9 8.24 -22.63 -12.01
N ASP A 10 8.37 -23.81 -11.40
CA ASP A 10 7.33 -24.49 -10.66
C ASP A 10 7.12 -23.78 -9.31
N ALA A 11 6.59 -22.56 -9.38
CA ALA A 11 6.11 -21.86 -8.21
C ALA A 11 4.76 -22.47 -7.86
N GLY A 12 4.70 -23.22 -6.76
CA GLY A 12 3.45 -23.73 -6.20
C GLY A 12 2.37 -22.65 -6.04
N PRO A 13 1.13 -23.02 -5.69
CA PRO A 13 0.02 -22.07 -5.65
C PRO A 13 0.39 -20.84 -4.82
N PRO A 14 0.01 -19.62 -5.28
CA PRO A 14 0.41 -18.39 -4.62
C PRO A 14 -0.01 -18.44 -3.15
N LYS A 15 0.98 -18.31 -2.25
CA LYS A 15 0.72 -18.30 -0.82
C LYS A 15 -0.08 -17.04 -0.49
N MET A 16 -1.34 -17.21 -0.11
CA MET A 16 -2.15 -16.10 0.37
C MET A 16 -1.67 -15.70 1.77
N GLU A 17 -1.19 -14.48 1.89
CA GLU A 17 -0.80 -13.86 3.16
C GLU A 17 -1.82 -12.79 3.51
N PHE A 18 -2.24 -12.79 4.77
CA PHE A 18 -3.13 -11.79 5.30
C PHE A 18 -2.31 -10.65 5.91
N ILE A 19 -2.54 -9.42 5.45
CA ILE A 19 -1.75 -8.24 5.85
C ILE A 19 -2.69 -7.18 6.43
N PRO A 20 -2.71 -6.99 7.76
CA PRO A 20 -3.55 -5.99 8.38
C PRO A 20 -3.10 -4.58 8.02
N THR A 21 -4.06 -3.69 7.80
CA THR A 21 -3.81 -2.30 7.42
C THR A 21 -4.51 -1.34 8.37
N ILE A 22 -3.79 -0.32 8.87
CA ILE A 22 -4.39 0.82 9.56
C ILE A 22 -4.23 2.10 8.74
N TYR A 23 -5.25 2.96 8.79
CA TYR A 23 -5.25 4.25 8.10
C TYR A 23 -5.05 5.38 9.12
N LEU A 24 -4.00 6.18 8.93
CA LEU A 24 -3.67 7.30 9.81
C LEU A 24 -4.18 8.63 9.24
N ARG A 25 -4.78 9.45 10.10
CA ARG A 25 -5.12 10.84 9.81
C ARG A 25 -4.61 11.75 10.93
N SER A 26 -4.23 12.99 10.59
CA SER A 26 -3.63 13.90 11.57
C SER A 26 -4.61 14.52 12.57
N ASN A 27 -5.90 14.16 12.52
CA ASN A 27 -6.94 14.74 13.35
C ASN A 27 -7.03 14.05 14.73
N ASP A 28 -8.08 14.37 15.49
CA ASP A 28 -8.28 13.88 16.85
C ASP A 28 -8.44 12.37 16.96
N ARG A 29 -8.75 11.68 15.86
CA ARG A 29 -8.76 10.21 15.76
C ARG A 29 -7.59 9.78 14.89
N GLU A 30 -6.50 9.36 15.53
CA GLU A 30 -5.26 9.04 14.83
C GLU A 30 -5.43 7.88 13.85
N VAL A 31 -5.94 6.75 14.32
CA VAL A 31 -6.36 5.64 13.47
C VAL A 31 -7.82 5.84 13.10
N VAL A 32 -8.11 6.03 11.82
CA VAL A 32 -9.46 6.30 11.30
C VAL A 32 -10.11 5.11 10.59
N GLY A 33 -9.36 4.04 10.39
CA GLY A 33 -9.85 2.82 9.75
C GLY A 33 -8.86 1.68 9.91
N ILE A 34 -9.39 0.46 9.90
CA ILE A 34 -8.62 -0.78 9.98
C ILE A 34 -9.21 -1.73 8.95
N GLN A 35 -8.37 -2.36 8.16
CA GLN A 35 -8.78 -3.33 7.16
C GLN A 35 -8.00 -4.61 7.36
N GLY A 36 -8.72 -5.74 7.28
CA GLY A 36 -8.13 -7.05 7.43
C GLY A 36 -7.40 -7.17 8.75
N THR A 37 -8.08 -7.07 9.89
CA THR A 37 -7.55 -7.60 11.16
C THR A 37 -8.49 -8.68 11.67
N PRO A 38 -8.02 -9.89 12.03
CA PRO A 38 -8.82 -10.87 12.77
C PRO A 38 -8.88 -10.47 14.26
N LEU A 39 -8.08 -9.48 14.65
CA LEU A 39 -8.03 -8.94 15.99
C LEU A 39 -9.35 -8.25 16.30
N THR A 40 -9.87 -8.55 17.48
CA THR A 40 -11.01 -7.97 18.17
C THR A 40 -10.83 -6.48 18.47
N LEU A 41 -10.42 -5.69 17.47
CA LEU A 41 -10.67 -4.27 17.46
C LEU A 41 -12.13 -4.16 17.07
N LYS A 42 -13.03 -4.26 18.07
CA LYS A 42 -14.48 -4.15 17.86
C LYS A 42 -14.73 -2.97 16.92
N GLU A 43 -15.17 -3.26 15.70
CA GLU A 43 -15.86 -2.29 14.88
C GLU A 43 -17.07 -1.84 15.72
N GLY A 44 -16.98 -0.66 16.33
CA GLY A 44 -18.05 -0.13 17.17
C GLY A 44 -17.88 -0.20 18.69
N SER A 45 -16.69 0.02 19.26
CA SER A 45 -16.61 0.67 20.59
C SER A 45 -16.68 2.21 20.48
N CYS A 46 -17.37 2.72 19.46
CA CYS A 46 -17.97 4.06 19.43
C CYS A 46 -19.50 3.90 19.59
N GLY A 47 -19.92 2.91 20.38
CA GLY A 47 -21.28 2.71 20.87
C GLY A 47 -21.29 3.07 22.35
N LYS A 48 -22.19 3.99 22.70
CA LYS A 48 -22.34 4.62 24.01
C LYS A 48 -22.29 3.61 25.15
N GLU A 49 -21.33 3.77 26.06
CA GLU A 49 -21.48 3.77 27.52
C GLU A 49 -20.10 3.66 28.20
N ASP A 50 -19.79 4.69 28.98
CA ASP A 50 -18.80 4.76 30.07
C ASP A 50 -17.46 4.02 29.92
N THR A 51 -16.50 4.65 29.25
CA THR A 51 -15.07 4.67 29.61
C THR A 51 -14.37 5.66 28.68
N LYS A 52 -13.41 6.47 29.18
CA LYS A 52 -12.56 7.34 28.34
C LYS A 52 -12.11 6.55 27.09
N GLU A 53 -12.62 6.90 25.90
CA GLU A 53 -12.26 6.25 24.64
C GLU A 53 -10.73 6.22 24.53
N LYS A 54 -10.10 5.05 24.71
CA LYS A 54 -8.65 4.91 24.49
C LYS A 54 -8.40 5.19 23.02
N LYS A 55 -7.87 6.38 22.73
CA LYS A 55 -7.47 6.79 21.38
C LYS A 55 -6.50 5.75 20.82
N LEU A 56 -6.92 5.02 19.79
CA LEU A 56 -6.09 4.03 19.12
C LEU A 56 -4.98 4.76 18.36
N THR A 57 -3.72 4.44 18.68
CA THR A 57 -2.52 5.03 18.07
C THR A 57 -1.79 4.02 17.21
N ALA A 58 -1.01 4.51 16.24
CA ALA A 58 -0.18 3.67 15.38
C ALA A 58 0.84 2.85 16.21
N SER A 59 1.41 3.49 17.23
CA SER A 59 2.35 2.86 18.18
C SER A 59 1.71 1.74 19.01
N TYR A 60 0.45 1.90 19.43
CA TYR A 60 -0.28 0.84 20.11
C TYR A 60 -0.47 -0.36 19.17
N VAL A 61 -0.96 -0.13 17.95
CA VAL A 61 -1.21 -1.21 16.98
C VAL A 61 0.10 -1.93 16.61
N ALA A 62 1.20 -1.21 16.44
CA ALA A 62 2.51 -1.82 16.16
C ALA A 62 2.97 -2.77 17.28
N LYS A 63 2.72 -2.42 18.56
CA LYS A 63 3.02 -3.29 19.71
C LYS A 63 2.14 -4.55 19.68
N GLU A 64 0.85 -4.39 19.43
CA GLU A 64 -0.09 -5.51 19.34
C GLU A 64 0.30 -6.46 18.20
N TRP A 65 0.63 -5.94 17.01
CA TRP A 65 1.11 -6.75 15.89
C TRP A 65 2.36 -7.54 16.26
N LYS A 66 3.34 -6.90 16.91
CA LYS A 66 4.55 -7.58 17.37
C LYS A 66 4.24 -8.70 18.36
N GLN A 67 3.40 -8.45 19.36
CA GLN A 67 3.03 -9.46 20.37
C GLN A 67 2.34 -10.68 19.76
N ASN A 68 1.61 -10.49 18.66
CA ASN A 68 0.91 -11.55 17.95
C ASN A 68 1.70 -12.13 16.76
N GLY A 69 2.97 -11.73 16.57
CA GLY A 69 3.80 -12.21 15.46
C GLY A 69 3.32 -11.77 14.07
N LEU A 70 2.54 -10.69 13.99
CA LEU A 70 1.99 -10.14 12.75
C LEU A 70 2.84 -8.99 12.24
N GLY A 71 2.92 -8.81 10.93
CA GLY A 71 3.30 -7.54 10.29
C GLY A 71 2.05 -6.77 9.86
N GLY A 72 2.23 -5.64 9.19
CA GLY A 72 1.09 -4.90 8.64
C GLY A 72 1.46 -3.63 7.90
N ILE A 73 0.45 -2.97 7.33
CA ILE A 73 0.58 -1.71 6.59
C ILE A 73 0.08 -0.56 7.46
N ILE A 74 0.89 0.47 7.62
CA ILE A 74 0.46 1.77 8.14
C ILE A 74 0.32 2.72 6.95
N TYR A 75 -0.92 3.12 6.65
CA TYR A 75 -1.24 3.95 5.49
C TYR A 75 -1.55 5.40 5.90
N LEU A 76 -0.72 6.35 5.51
CA LEU A 76 -0.78 7.75 5.92
C LEU A 76 -1.70 8.54 4.99
N LEU A 77 -2.91 8.90 5.43
CA LEU A 77 -3.88 9.69 4.62
C LEU A 77 -3.48 11.15 4.42
N ASP A 78 -2.49 11.64 5.16
CA ASP A 78 -1.87 12.95 5.00
C ASP A 78 -0.41 12.91 5.45
N SER A 79 0.42 13.86 4.98
CA SER A 79 1.85 13.90 5.31
C SER A 79 2.14 14.27 6.77
N LYS A 80 1.18 14.86 7.49
CA LYS A 80 1.34 15.24 8.89
C LYS A 80 1.38 14.01 9.82
N CYS A 81 0.99 12.84 9.31
CA CYS A 81 1.08 11.56 10.01
C CYS A 81 2.49 10.95 10.02
N GLN A 82 3.47 11.52 9.31
CA GLN A 82 4.83 10.97 9.21
C GLN A 82 5.46 10.71 10.59
N LYS A 83 5.39 11.66 11.52
CA LYS A 83 5.96 11.49 12.86
C LYS A 83 5.37 10.28 13.59
N LYS A 84 4.06 10.10 13.53
CA LYS A 84 3.33 8.98 14.17
C LYS A 84 3.70 7.63 13.56
N ALA A 85 3.87 7.60 12.23
CA ALA A 85 4.35 6.40 11.54
C ALA A 85 5.78 6.05 11.98
N LEU A 86 6.69 7.03 12.06
CA LEU A 86 8.07 6.81 12.51
C LEU A 86 8.15 6.31 13.96
N GLU A 87 7.30 6.83 14.85
CA GLU A 87 7.18 6.34 16.23
C GLU A 87 6.71 4.88 16.27
N ALA A 88 5.73 4.52 15.46
CA ALA A 88 5.21 3.15 15.40
C ALA A 88 6.27 2.13 14.92
N LEU A 89 7.12 2.53 13.96
CA LEU A 89 8.20 1.68 13.44
C LEU A 89 9.20 1.25 14.53
N GLN A 90 9.40 2.06 15.57
CA GLN A 90 10.32 1.71 16.67
C GLN A 90 9.86 0.48 17.45
N TYR A 91 8.57 0.16 17.42
CA TYR A 91 8.02 -0.96 18.17
C TYR A 91 8.12 -2.29 17.41
N HIS A 92 8.09 -2.28 16.07
CA HIS A 92 8.08 -3.49 15.25
C HIS A 92 8.88 -3.36 13.93
N LYS A 93 10.20 -3.20 14.09
CA LYS A 93 11.15 -3.01 12.98
C LYS A 93 11.21 -4.23 12.07
N GLY A 94 11.24 -4.00 10.76
CA GLY A 94 11.34 -5.05 9.73
C GLY A 94 10.02 -5.73 9.39
N HIS A 95 8.91 -5.38 10.06
CA HIS A 95 7.60 -6.03 9.87
C HIS A 95 6.48 -5.09 9.46
N ILE A 96 6.73 -3.78 9.49
CA ILE A 96 5.75 -2.76 9.10
C ILE A 96 6.08 -2.23 7.71
N ILE A 97 5.05 -2.13 6.86
CA ILE A 97 5.10 -1.48 5.56
C ILE A 97 4.45 -0.10 5.68
N ILE A 98 5.07 0.94 5.11
CA ILE A 98 4.52 2.31 5.13
C ILE A 98 3.95 2.67 3.77
N GLY A 99 2.69 3.09 3.69
CA GLY A 99 2.08 3.56 2.45
C GLY A 99 1.41 4.92 2.57
N GLY A 100 1.15 5.57 1.44
CA GLY A 100 0.50 6.88 1.40
C GLY A 100 1.44 8.05 1.72
N SER A 101 1.37 9.11 0.93
CA SER A 101 2.23 10.31 1.06
C SER A 101 3.75 10.02 1.02
N VAL A 102 4.16 8.94 0.36
CA VAL A 102 5.57 8.55 0.16
C VAL A 102 6.13 9.20 -1.11
N ASP A 103 7.33 9.77 -1.01
CA ASP A 103 8.11 10.33 -2.12
C ASP A 103 9.63 10.12 -1.92
N CYS A 104 10.45 10.58 -2.87
CA CYS A 104 11.92 10.46 -2.78
C CYS A 104 12.53 11.19 -1.57
N LYS A 105 11.83 12.16 -0.98
CA LYS A 105 12.36 12.97 0.13
C LYS A 105 12.17 12.27 1.48
N ASN A 106 11.12 11.45 1.62
CA ASN A 106 10.80 10.79 2.90
C ASN A 106 10.96 9.27 2.89
N ALA A 107 11.02 8.63 1.72
CA ALA A 107 11.07 7.17 1.61
C ALA A 107 12.23 6.56 2.40
N ARG A 108 13.43 7.15 2.27
CA ARG A 108 14.63 6.69 2.99
C ARG A 108 14.45 6.73 4.51
N THR A 109 13.85 7.79 5.02
CA THR A 109 13.60 7.98 6.46
C THR A 109 12.76 6.85 7.04
N PHE A 110 11.75 6.35 6.32
CA PHE A 110 10.95 5.23 6.77
C PHE A 110 11.75 3.93 6.84
N ILE A 111 12.53 3.63 5.80
CA ILE A 111 13.38 2.43 5.75
C ILE A 111 14.43 2.46 6.87
N ASP A 112 15.17 3.56 7.01
CA ASP A 112 16.17 3.72 8.08
C ASP A 112 15.56 3.64 9.49
N SER A 113 14.28 3.98 9.63
CA SER A 113 13.54 3.88 10.90
C SER A 113 12.99 2.48 11.20
N GLY A 114 13.12 1.54 10.27
CA GLY A 114 12.74 0.13 10.45
C GLY A 114 11.48 -0.29 9.68
N ALA A 115 11.01 0.48 8.70
CA ALA A 115 10.00 -0.04 7.76
C ALA A 115 10.64 -1.15 6.90
N SER A 116 9.89 -2.23 6.66
CA SER A 116 10.34 -3.28 5.74
C SER A 116 10.25 -2.83 4.30
N HIS A 117 9.19 -2.10 3.97
CA HIS A 117 8.95 -1.55 2.64
C HIS A 117 8.25 -0.20 2.73
N VAL A 118 8.37 0.58 1.67
CA VAL A 118 7.49 1.71 1.38
C VAL A 118 6.61 1.42 0.18
N ILE A 119 5.33 1.81 0.24
CA ILE A 119 4.38 1.73 -0.86
C ILE A 119 4.28 3.10 -1.50
N VAL A 120 4.73 3.20 -2.76
CA VAL A 120 4.44 4.37 -3.58
C VAL A 120 3.11 4.21 -4.30
N ASP A 121 2.33 5.29 -4.32
CA ASP A 121 1.02 5.33 -4.94
C ASP A 121 0.93 6.52 -5.93
N SER A 122 0.22 7.59 -5.58
CA SER A 122 -0.04 8.72 -6.47
C SER A 122 1.21 9.52 -6.91
N TYR A 123 2.34 9.40 -6.21
CA TYR A 123 3.59 10.11 -6.55
C TYR A 123 4.16 9.71 -7.92
N ILE A 124 4.04 8.44 -8.32
CA ILE A 124 4.52 7.95 -9.61
C ILE A 124 3.52 8.17 -10.74
N PHE A 125 2.42 8.91 -10.51
CA PHE A 125 1.47 9.26 -11.55
C PHE A 125 1.43 10.77 -11.76
N SER A 126 1.44 11.23 -13.00
CA SER A 126 1.19 12.61 -13.42
C SER A 126 0.43 12.61 -14.73
N ASP A 127 -0.56 13.51 -14.87
CA ASP A 127 -1.31 13.69 -16.12
C ASP A 127 -1.92 12.37 -16.67
N GLY A 128 -2.39 11.52 -15.74
CA GLY A 128 -2.95 10.21 -16.07
C GLY A 128 -1.94 9.19 -16.59
N GLN A 129 -0.65 9.49 -16.56
CA GLN A 129 0.44 8.62 -17.00
C GLN A 129 1.33 8.22 -15.83
N ILE A 130 2.03 7.11 -16.00
CA ILE A 130 3.05 6.69 -15.05
C ILE A 130 4.38 7.40 -15.33
N MET A 131 4.96 7.96 -14.28
CA MET A 131 6.24 8.66 -14.29
C MET A 131 7.34 7.66 -13.90
N LEU A 132 7.82 6.88 -14.88
CA LEU A 132 8.84 5.85 -14.63
C LEU A 132 10.11 6.43 -14.00
N GLU A 133 10.49 7.66 -14.37
CA GLU A 133 11.59 8.39 -13.74
C GLU A 133 11.46 8.51 -12.21
N ARG A 134 10.25 8.71 -11.69
CA ARG A 134 9.99 8.82 -10.25
C ARG A 134 10.07 7.47 -9.56
N LEU A 135 9.65 6.41 -10.25
CA LEU A 135 9.77 5.05 -9.76
C LEU A 135 11.25 4.63 -9.66
N LEU A 136 12.03 4.89 -10.71
CA LEU A 136 13.48 4.64 -10.73
C LEU A 136 14.23 5.47 -9.69
N ALA A 137 13.83 6.73 -9.48
CA ALA A 137 14.41 7.57 -8.44
C ALA A 137 14.14 6.98 -7.04
N LEU A 138 12.93 6.48 -6.79
CA LEU A 138 12.60 5.79 -5.54
C LEU A 138 13.40 4.49 -5.37
N GLU A 139 13.46 3.65 -6.41
CA GLU A 139 14.25 2.42 -6.42
C GLU A 139 15.71 2.72 -6.04
N LYS A 140 16.30 3.79 -6.57
CA LYS A 140 17.66 4.22 -6.21
C LYS A 140 17.80 4.65 -4.74
N VAL A 141 16.75 5.25 -4.16
CA VAL A 141 16.77 5.78 -2.79
C VAL A 141 16.63 4.67 -1.75
N VAL A 142 15.72 3.71 -1.97
CA VAL A 142 15.38 2.68 -0.99
C VAL A 142 15.83 1.27 -1.35
N GLY A 143 16.20 1.01 -2.60
CA GLY A 143 16.43 -0.34 -3.11
C GLY A 143 15.12 -1.02 -3.56
N LYS A 144 15.19 -1.85 -4.60
CA LYS A 144 14.05 -2.58 -5.16
C LYS A 144 13.39 -3.49 -4.10
N GLU A 145 14.19 -4.10 -3.25
CA GLU A 145 13.79 -5.01 -2.18
C GLU A 145 12.88 -4.34 -1.14
N HIS A 146 13.01 -3.02 -0.95
CA HIS A 146 12.22 -2.23 -0.01
C HIS A 146 11.12 -1.41 -0.68
N LEU A 147 10.97 -1.50 -2.00
CA LEU A 147 9.98 -0.74 -2.75
C LEU A 147 8.79 -1.61 -3.10
N ALA A 148 7.60 -1.10 -2.81
CA ALA A 148 6.34 -1.65 -3.26
C ALA A 148 5.53 -0.59 -4.03
N VAL A 149 4.74 -1.03 -5.01
CA VAL A 149 3.91 -0.13 -5.83
C VAL A 149 2.44 -0.45 -5.63
N ASN A 150 1.62 0.57 -5.34
CA ASN A 150 0.17 0.43 -5.35
C ASN A 150 -0.36 0.63 -6.78
N LEU A 151 -0.97 -0.42 -7.34
CA LEU A 151 -1.70 -0.42 -8.59
C LEU A 151 -3.19 -0.68 -8.32
N SER A 152 -3.77 0.02 -7.34
CA SER A 152 -5.23 0.15 -7.20
C SER A 152 -5.85 0.49 -8.55
N CYS A 153 -7.02 -0.06 -8.84
CA CYS A 153 -7.56 0.02 -10.18
C CYS A 153 -9.08 0.12 -10.26
N VAL A 154 -9.52 0.55 -11.42
CA VAL A 154 -10.94 0.61 -11.79
C VAL A 154 -11.18 -0.19 -13.05
N ARG A 155 -12.27 -0.98 -13.03
CA ARG A 155 -12.72 -1.69 -14.22
C ARG A 155 -13.57 -0.77 -15.08
N ARG A 156 -13.27 -0.69 -16.38
CA ARG A 156 -14.06 0.01 -17.40
C ARG A 156 -14.41 -0.94 -18.54
N LEU A 157 -15.57 -0.74 -19.16
CA LEU A 157 -15.95 -1.47 -20.36
C LEU A 157 -15.47 -0.70 -21.59
N HIS A 158 -14.78 -1.37 -22.50
CA HIS A 158 -14.35 -0.82 -23.79
C HIS A 158 -14.68 -1.81 -24.89
N LYS A 159 -15.57 -1.41 -25.83
CA LYS A 159 -16.02 -2.25 -26.95
C LYS A 159 -16.46 -3.66 -26.50
N GLY A 160 -17.23 -3.73 -25.41
CA GLY A 160 -17.74 -4.99 -24.85
C GLY A 160 -16.74 -5.81 -24.04
N ARG A 161 -15.49 -5.34 -23.85
CA ARG A 161 -14.46 -6.03 -23.06
C ARG A 161 -14.09 -5.23 -21.81
N SER A 162 -13.84 -5.93 -20.70
CA SER A 162 -13.36 -5.30 -19.47
C SER A 162 -11.89 -4.92 -19.63
N LYS A 163 -11.57 -3.68 -19.30
CA LYS A 163 -10.22 -3.14 -19.15
C LYS A 163 -10.04 -2.61 -17.74
N PHE A 164 -8.81 -2.64 -17.24
CA PHE A 164 -8.46 -2.16 -15.91
C PHE A 164 -7.50 -0.99 -16.05
N PHE A 165 -7.78 0.10 -15.35
CA PHE A 165 -6.94 1.30 -15.37
C PHE A 165 -6.46 1.59 -13.96
N ALA A 166 -5.21 2.04 -13.83
CA ALA A 166 -4.70 2.46 -12.54
C ALA A 166 -5.54 3.63 -12.02
N TRP A 167 -5.91 3.53 -10.75
CA TRP A 167 -6.64 4.56 -10.03
C TRP A 167 -6.02 4.69 -8.63
N PRO A 168 -4.88 5.41 -8.55
CA PRO A 168 -4.16 5.62 -7.31
C PRO A 168 -5.02 6.40 -6.30
N ASP A 169 -4.82 6.12 -5.02
CA ASP A 169 -5.64 6.70 -3.94
C ASP A 169 -5.49 8.24 -3.88
N ARG A 170 -6.58 8.93 -3.56
CA ARG A 170 -6.73 10.41 -3.53
C ARG A 170 -6.69 11.16 -4.87
N ARG A 171 -6.70 10.48 -6.02
CA ARG A 171 -6.98 11.14 -7.32
C ARG A 171 -8.47 11.04 -7.66
N GLN A 172 -9.07 12.17 -8.01
CA GLN A 172 -10.43 12.18 -8.58
C GLN A 172 -10.45 11.64 -10.01
N GLU A 173 -9.32 11.72 -10.72
CA GLU A 173 -9.20 11.34 -12.12
C GLU A 173 -8.58 9.95 -12.29
N ILE A 174 -9.22 9.14 -13.12
CA ILE A 174 -8.75 7.83 -13.54
C ILE A 174 -7.60 8.01 -14.52
N THR A 175 -6.49 7.31 -14.29
CA THR A 175 -5.33 7.39 -15.17
C THR A 175 -5.63 6.74 -16.53
N SER A 176 -4.92 7.15 -17.57
CA SER A 176 -4.91 6.47 -18.86
C SER A 176 -3.99 5.24 -18.88
N PHE A 177 -3.32 4.92 -17.76
CA PHE A 177 -2.47 3.75 -17.63
C PHE A 177 -3.31 2.47 -17.50
N GLU A 178 -3.41 1.71 -18.60
CA GLU A 178 -4.07 0.41 -18.63
C GLU A 178 -3.19 -0.66 -17.97
N LEU A 179 -3.75 -1.39 -17.01
CA LEU A 179 -3.11 -2.52 -16.34
C LEU A 179 -3.10 -3.75 -17.26
N THR A 180 -2.18 -3.71 -18.22
CA THR A 180 -1.84 -4.83 -19.10
C THR A 180 -0.77 -5.72 -18.45
N GLU A 181 -0.61 -6.93 -18.95
CA GLU A 181 0.47 -7.83 -18.51
C GLU A 181 1.84 -7.17 -18.68
N GLN A 182 2.08 -6.52 -19.82
CA GLN A 182 3.33 -5.80 -20.10
C GLN A 182 3.54 -4.64 -19.13
N GLY A 183 2.48 -3.85 -18.86
CA GLY A 183 2.52 -2.75 -17.90
C GLY A 183 2.85 -3.22 -16.49
N ILE A 184 2.23 -4.31 -16.03
CA ILE A 184 2.50 -4.88 -14.70
C ILE A 184 3.93 -5.45 -14.63
N LYS A 185 4.38 -6.15 -15.67
CA LYS A 185 5.76 -6.69 -15.75
C LYS A 185 6.81 -5.59 -15.71
N LEU A 186 6.57 -4.47 -16.39
CA LEU A 186 7.45 -3.29 -16.32
C LEU A 186 7.59 -2.80 -14.87
N ILE A 187 6.48 -2.69 -14.14
CA ILE A 187 6.50 -2.24 -12.74
C ILE A 187 7.15 -3.27 -11.81
N ALA A 188 6.83 -4.54 -11.97
CA ALA A 188 7.43 -5.63 -11.21
C ALA A 188 8.96 -5.71 -11.38
N HIS A 189 9.51 -5.16 -12.47
CA HIS A 189 10.95 -5.06 -12.63
C HIS A 189 11.61 -4.12 -11.61
N HIS A 190 10.89 -3.12 -11.11
CA HIS A 190 11.40 -2.01 -10.29
C HIS A 190 10.94 -2.05 -8.82
N CYS A 191 10.17 -3.05 -8.42
CA CYS A 191 9.71 -3.22 -7.05
C CYS A 191 9.70 -4.69 -6.63
N SER A 192 9.77 -4.98 -5.34
CA SER A 192 9.66 -6.35 -4.81
C SER A 192 8.21 -6.80 -4.63
N ARG A 193 7.27 -5.86 -4.48
CA ARG A 193 5.86 -6.15 -4.23
C ARG A 193 4.93 -5.20 -4.98
N ILE A 194 3.80 -5.73 -5.44
CA ILE A 194 2.69 -4.94 -5.99
C ILE A 194 1.48 -5.13 -5.07
N PHE A 195 0.85 -4.01 -4.70
CA PHE A 195 -0.41 -3.98 -3.96
C PHE A 195 -1.55 -3.53 -4.87
N CYS A 196 -2.74 -4.06 -4.63
CA CYS A 196 -3.99 -3.50 -5.15
C CYS A 196 -4.87 -3.20 -3.93
N MET A 197 -4.72 -1.99 -3.37
CA MET A 197 -5.40 -1.63 -2.12
C MET A 197 -6.90 -1.41 -2.34
N ASN A 198 -7.28 -0.89 -3.52
CA ASN A 198 -8.65 -0.62 -3.90
C ASN A 198 -8.94 -1.16 -5.30
N PHE A 199 -10.07 -1.86 -5.43
CA PHE A 199 -10.64 -2.24 -6.72
C PHE A 199 -12.05 -1.67 -6.84
N THR A 200 -12.28 -0.83 -7.85
CA THR A 200 -13.62 -0.29 -8.13
C THR A 200 -14.27 -0.96 -9.34
N PRO A 201 -15.42 -1.64 -9.15
CA PRO A 201 -16.17 -2.20 -10.26
C PRO A 201 -16.91 -1.11 -11.05
N VAL A 202 -17.25 -1.44 -12.29
CA VAL A 202 -17.89 -0.56 -13.30
C VAL A 202 -19.13 0.18 -12.77
N THR A 203 -19.85 -0.36 -11.79
CA THR A 203 -21.16 0.14 -11.31
C THR A 203 -21.09 1.37 -10.40
N ARG A 204 -19.90 1.82 -9.97
CA ARG A 204 -19.77 2.92 -8.99
C ARG A 204 -19.22 4.24 -9.53
N LEU A 205 -18.86 4.33 -10.81
CA LEU A 205 -18.52 5.62 -11.41
C LEU A 205 -19.82 6.32 -11.82
N ARG A 206 -20.42 7.09 -10.92
CA ARG A 206 -21.42 8.08 -11.33
C ARG A 206 -20.71 9.10 -12.23
N THR A 207 -21.16 9.18 -13.47
CA THR A 207 -20.84 10.23 -14.44
C THR A 207 -21.14 11.60 -13.89
#